data_AF-A0A2Z2MRV5-F1
#
_entry.id   AF-A0A2Z2MRV5-F1
#
_cell.length_a   1.000
_cell.length_b   1.000
_cell.length_c   1.000
_cell.angle_alpha   90.00
_cell.angle_beta   90.00
_cell.angle_gamma   90.00
#
_symmetry.space_group_name_H-M   'P 1'
#
loop_
_entity.id
_entity.type
_entity.pdbx_description
1 polymer ?
#
loop_
_entity_poly.entity_id
_entity_poly.type
_entity_poly.pdbx_seq_one_letter_code
_entity_poly.pdbx_strand_id
1 'polypeptide(L)'
;MEKAFEKTFKIIDTLLPEVTEEDLEVLGRAIHYQTDDPFVVLRNAGIDIEPELEEFRQFLAEISGKKITPKTSEQENTSPLSVEACELLGVLRGLKYAHYPKEAVDGIKKELETKVEAPLKKPEETPELLGLYFTIVFLIKAEKFEDAEKLLEKLGYA
;
A
#
# COMPACT_ATOMS: atom_id res chain seq x y z
N MET A 1 16.09 -6.14 -2.71
CA MET A 1 14.73 -6.50 -2.24
C MET A 1 14.59 -6.17 -0.76
N GLU A 2 15.37 -6.78 0.14
CA GLU A 2 15.31 -6.52 1.59
C GLU A 2 15.40 -5.02 1.95
N LYS A 3 16.36 -4.29 1.38
CA LYS A 3 16.50 -2.83 1.54
C LYS A 3 15.30 -1.99 1.05
N ALA A 4 14.54 -2.50 0.09
CA ALA A 4 13.35 -1.81 -0.43
C ALA A 4 12.20 -1.90 0.58
N PHE A 5 11.98 -3.11 1.11
CA PHE A 5 11.03 -3.33 2.18
C PHE A 5 11.37 -2.53 3.44
N GLU A 6 12.65 -2.50 3.84
CA GLU A 6 13.09 -1.69 4.99
C GLU A 6 12.76 -0.20 4.83
N LYS A 7 12.99 0.38 3.64
CA LYS A 7 12.68 1.79 3.37
C LYS A 7 11.19 2.08 3.32
N THR A 8 10.39 1.16 2.77
CA THR A 8 8.93 1.26 2.79
C THR A 8 8.37 1.12 4.20
N PHE A 9 8.90 0.21 5.02
CA PHE A 9 8.45 0.06 6.40
C PHE A 9 8.75 1.30 7.24
N LYS A 10 9.86 2.00 7.01
CA LYS A 10 10.10 3.30 7.66
C LYS A 10 9.03 4.33 7.33
N ILE A 11 8.59 4.42 6.07
CA ILE A 11 7.49 5.34 5.69
C ILE A 11 6.19 4.95 6.41
N ILE A 12 5.89 3.65 6.47
CA ILE A 12 4.68 3.15 7.14
C ILE A 12 4.75 3.35 8.65
N ASP A 13 5.89 3.13 9.28
CA ASP A 13 6.12 3.35 10.71
C ASP A 13 5.99 4.84 11.08
N THR A 14 6.39 5.75 10.17
CA THR A 14 6.18 7.20 10.34
C THR A 14 4.71 7.60 10.09
N LEU A 15 4.00 6.91 9.18
CA LEU A 15 2.58 7.13 8.91
C LEU A 15 1.65 6.60 10.01
N LEU A 16 2.04 5.51 10.66
CA LEU A 16 1.27 4.78 11.68
C LEU A 16 2.19 4.39 12.84
N PRO A 17 2.69 5.37 13.62
CA PRO A 17 3.56 5.10 14.77
C PRO A 17 2.83 4.26 15.82
N GLU A 18 1.51 4.46 15.95
CA GLU A 18 0.59 3.57 16.64
C GLU A 18 -0.62 3.33 15.72
N VAL A 19 -1.27 2.16 15.82
CA VAL A 19 -2.51 1.92 15.06
C VAL A 19 -3.68 2.37 15.93
N THR A 20 -3.95 3.68 15.87
CA THR A 20 -5.09 4.29 16.56
C THR A 20 -6.19 4.66 15.55
N GLU A 21 -7.40 4.88 16.06
CA GLU A 21 -8.54 5.29 15.24
C GLU A 21 -8.34 6.69 14.64
N GLU A 22 -7.66 7.59 15.36
CA GLU A 22 -7.31 8.93 14.89
C GLU A 22 -6.28 8.88 13.75
N ASP A 23 -5.24 8.04 13.86
CA ASP A 23 -4.23 7.91 12.81
C ASP A 23 -4.81 7.30 11.52
N LEU A 24 -5.72 6.34 11.67
CA LEU A 24 -6.45 5.74 10.54
C LEU A 24 -7.43 6.74 9.89
N GLU A 25 -8.00 7.65 10.66
CA GLU A 25 -8.88 8.70 10.13
C GLU A 25 -8.08 9.74 9.34
N VAL A 26 -6.92 10.15 9.86
CA VAL A 26 -5.98 11.05 9.17
C VAL A 26 -5.51 10.43 7.86
N LEU A 27 -5.08 9.15 7.88
CA LEU A 27 -4.71 8.42 6.68
C LEU A 27 -5.86 8.27 5.70
N GLY A 28 -7.05 7.94 6.19
CA GLY A 28 -8.26 7.83 5.38
C GLY A 28 -8.60 9.13 4.67
N ARG A 29 -8.42 10.28 5.33
CA ARG A 29 -8.56 11.60 4.71
C ARG A 29 -7.42 11.86 3.72
N ALA A 30 -6.18 11.55 4.07
CA ALA A 30 -5.04 11.79 3.18
C ALA A 30 -5.20 11.04 1.85
N ILE A 31 -5.58 9.76 1.88
CA ILE A 31 -5.72 8.93 0.67
C ILE A 31 -7.09 9.05 -0.03
N HIS A 32 -7.99 9.90 0.47
CA HIS A 32 -9.32 10.06 -0.10
C HIS A 32 -9.25 10.72 -1.50
N TYR A 33 -10.09 10.27 -2.44
CA TYR A 33 -10.06 10.76 -3.83
C TYR A 33 -10.34 12.27 -4.00
N GLN A 34 -10.97 12.89 -2.99
CA GLN A 34 -11.26 14.34 -2.98
C GLN A 34 -10.15 15.17 -2.31
N THR A 35 -9.08 14.52 -1.84
CA THR A 35 -7.99 15.20 -1.17
C THR A 35 -7.00 15.69 -2.23
N ASP A 36 -6.98 17.00 -2.42
CA ASP A 36 -6.11 17.66 -3.40
C ASP A 36 -4.62 17.44 -3.11
N ASP A 37 -4.24 17.43 -1.83
CA ASP A 37 -2.86 17.16 -1.40
C ASP A 37 -2.82 16.27 -0.14
N PRO A 38 -2.55 14.96 -0.28
CA PRO A 38 -2.38 14.04 0.85
C PRO A 38 -1.28 14.49 1.83
N PHE A 39 -0.20 15.11 1.35
CA PHE A 39 0.93 15.50 2.19
C PHE A 39 0.58 16.66 3.12
N VAL A 40 -0.28 17.57 2.68
CA VAL A 40 -0.79 18.65 3.53
C VAL A 40 -1.63 18.08 4.68
N VAL A 41 -2.46 17.07 4.40
CA VAL A 41 -3.28 16.41 5.43
C VAL A 41 -2.42 15.73 6.48
N LEU A 42 -1.40 14.97 6.03
CA LEU A 42 -0.46 14.28 6.93
C LEU A 42 0.36 15.27 7.78
N ARG A 43 0.90 16.33 7.16
CA ARG A 43 1.70 17.34 7.85
C ARG A 43 0.89 18.10 8.89
N ASN A 44 -0.39 18.38 8.62
CA ASN A 44 -1.31 19.02 9.56
C ASN A 44 -1.63 18.13 10.77
N ALA A 45 -1.51 16.81 10.62
CA ALA A 45 -1.64 15.85 11.71
C ALA A 45 -0.31 15.60 12.45
N GLY A 46 0.76 16.31 12.11
CA GLY A 46 2.09 16.10 12.69
C GLY A 46 2.86 14.91 12.12
N ILE A 47 2.36 14.32 11.03
CA ILE A 47 2.99 13.21 10.31
C ILE A 47 3.82 13.79 9.16
N ASP A 48 5.13 13.88 9.34
CA ASP A 48 6.07 14.32 8.30
C ASP A 48 6.84 13.11 7.76
N ILE A 49 6.49 12.69 6.54
CA ILE A 49 7.08 11.54 5.84
C ILE A 49 8.01 11.97 4.71
N GLU A 50 8.22 13.28 4.52
CA GLU A 50 9.07 13.83 3.46
C GLU A 50 10.51 13.28 3.53
N PRO A 51 11.15 13.17 4.72
CA PRO A 51 12.50 12.60 4.83
C PRO A 51 12.58 11.15 4.36
N GLU A 52 11.63 10.30 4.78
CA GLU A 52 11.58 8.89 4.44
C GLU A 52 11.21 8.68 2.96
N LEU A 53 10.33 9.52 2.42
CA LEU A 53 10.00 9.53 1.00
C LEU A 53 11.19 9.94 0.13
N GLU A 54 11.95 10.95 0.54
CA GLU A 54 13.15 11.37 -0.18
C GLU A 54 14.22 10.27 -0.15
N GLU A 55 14.42 9.62 1.00
CA GLU A 55 15.27 8.42 1.12
C GLU A 55 14.81 7.27 0.23
N PHE A 56 13.50 7.12 0.02
CA PHE A 56 12.91 6.11 -0.85
C PHE A 56 13.05 6.50 -2.33
N ARG A 57 12.84 7.76 -2.70
CA ARG A 57 13.07 8.28 -4.06
C ARG A 57 14.54 8.13 -4.48
N GLN A 58 15.47 8.46 -3.58
CA GLN A 58 16.90 8.29 -3.84
C GLN A 58 17.27 6.83 -4.02
N PHE A 59 16.71 5.96 -3.18
CA PHE A 59 16.88 4.52 -3.34
C PHE A 59 16.30 4.02 -4.67
N LEU A 60 15.08 4.43 -5.06
CA LEU A 60 14.51 4.09 -6.36
C LEU A 60 15.40 4.58 -7.50
N ALA A 61 15.94 5.80 -7.42
CA ALA A 61 16.88 6.34 -8.41
C ALA A 61 18.19 5.54 -8.48
N GLU A 62 18.69 5.05 -7.34
CA GLU A 62 19.89 4.22 -7.24
C GLU A 62 19.69 2.85 -7.90
N ILE A 63 18.53 2.22 -7.70
CA ILE A 63 18.21 0.92 -8.32
C ILE A 63 17.83 1.07 -9.80
N SER A 64 17.13 2.15 -10.16
CA SER A 64 16.61 2.42 -11.51
C SER A 64 17.68 2.98 -12.46
N GLY A 65 18.72 3.64 -11.93
CA GLY A 65 19.77 4.27 -12.73
C GLY A 65 19.30 5.48 -13.55
N LYS A 66 18.08 6.01 -13.33
CA LYS A 66 17.52 7.15 -14.08
C LYS A 66 16.77 8.15 -13.19
N LYS A 67 16.84 9.42 -13.60
CA LYS A 67 16.12 10.57 -13.02
C LYS A 67 14.62 10.51 -13.37
N ILE A 68 13.80 10.64 -12.33
CA ILE A 68 12.33 10.62 -12.34
C ILE A 68 11.80 11.88 -13.05
N THR A 69 10.82 11.73 -13.95
CA THR A 69 10.06 12.83 -14.56
C THR A 69 8.56 12.59 -14.39
N PRO A 70 7.76 13.58 -13.96
CA PRO A 70 6.35 13.35 -13.65
C PRO A 70 5.52 13.25 -14.95
N LYS A 71 4.49 12.40 -14.95
CA LYS A 71 3.45 12.41 -15.99
C LYS A 71 2.04 12.35 -15.40
N THR A 72 1.19 13.11 -16.07
CA THR A 72 -0.19 13.50 -15.77
C THR A 72 -1.23 12.44 -16.20
N SER A 73 -2.39 12.56 -15.55
CA SER A 73 -3.67 11.84 -15.60
C SER A 73 -4.24 11.38 -16.97
N GLU A 74 -5.01 10.28 -16.93
CA GLU A 74 -6.43 10.13 -17.35
C GLU A 74 -6.75 8.70 -17.85
N GLN A 75 -7.73 8.01 -17.23
CA GLN A 75 -8.82 7.30 -17.92
C GLN A 75 -9.81 6.62 -16.93
N GLU A 76 -11.10 6.95 -17.06
CA GLU A 76 -12.22 6.23 -16.45
C GLU A 76 -12.39 4.84 -17.08
N ASN A 77 -12.42 3.79 -16.23
CA ASN A 77 -13.12 2.50 -16.34
C ASN A 77 -12.50 1.60 -15.24
N THR A 78 -13.17 1.43 -14.08
CA THR A 78 -12.71 0.64 -12.91
C THR A 78 -11.19 0.66 -12.70
N SER A 79 -10.71 1.59 -11.87
CA SER A 79 -9.30 1.71 -11.51
C SER A 79 -8.62 0.34 -11.37
N PRO A 80 -7.44 0.10 -11.99
CA PRO A 80 -6.68 -1.13 -11.78
C PRO A 80 -6.53 -1.49 -10.29
N LEU A 81 -6.52 -0.47 -9.42
CA LEU A 81 -6.54 -0.60 -7.97
C LEU A 81 -7.81 -1.25 -7.42
N SER A 82 -9.00 -0.87 -7.91
CA SER A 82 -10.27 -1.39 -7.40
C SER A 82 -10.52 -2.83 -7.86
N VAL A 83 -10.07 -3.18 -9.08
CA VAL A 83 -10.04 -4.57 -9.57
C VAL A 83 -9.16 -5.43 -8.69
N GLU A 84 -7.91 -5.00 -8.45
CA GLU A 84 -6.98 -5.76 -7.61
C GLU A 84 -7.48 -5.84 -6.16
N ALA A 85 -8.07 -4.76 -5.63
CA ALA A 85 -8.65 -4.77 -4.29
C ALA A 85 -9.79 -5.80 -4.15
N CYS A 86 -10.66 -5.91 -5.15
CA CYS A 86 -11.70 -6.94 -5.18
C CYS A 86 -11.14 -8.36 -5.21
N GLU A 87 -10.09 -8.61 -5.99
CA GLU A 87 -9.43 -9.92 -6.04
C GLU A 87 -8.85 -10.31 -4.67
N LEU A 88 -8.09 -9.41 -4.06
CA LEU A 88 -7.49 -9.61 -2.74
C LEU A 88 -8.56 -9.79 -1.65
N LEU A 89 -9.69 -9.09 -1.76
CA LEU A 89 -10.82 -9.24 -0.84
C LEU A 89 -11.42 -10.64 -0.93
N GLY A 90 -11.58 -11.17 -2.15
CA GLY A 90 -12.03 -12.54 -2.38
C GLY A 90 -11.10 -13.57 -1.74
N VAL A 91 -9.78 -13.37 -1.87
CA VAL A 91 -8.75 -14.22 -1.26
C VAL A 91 -8.84 -14.17 0.28
N LEU A 92 -8.93 -12.98 0.88
CA LEU A 92 -9.05 -12.80 2.32
C LEU A 92 -10.33 -13.42 2.90
N ARG A 93 -11.47 -13.28 2.21
CA ARG A 93 -12.72 -13.94 2.61
C ARG A 93 -12.62 -15.45 2.51
N GLY A 94 -11.97 -15.97 1.46
CA GLY A 94 -11.68 -17.40 1.33
C GLY A 94 -10.86 -17.95 2.50
N LEU A 95 -9.80 -17.22 2.88
CA LEU A 95 -9.00 -17.54 4.07
C LEU A 95 -9.83 -17.48 5.36
N LYS A 96 -10.67 -16.46 5.52
CA LYS A 96 -11.55 -16.29 6.68
C LYS A 96 -12.51 -17.47 6.86
N TYR A 97 -13.16 -17.90 5.78
CA TYR A 97 -14.03 -19.08 5.79
C TYR A 97 -13.26 -20.38 6.11
N ALA A 98 -11.97 -20.44 5.77
CA ALA A 98 -11.10 -21.54 6.11
C ALA A 98 -10.44 -21.42 7.51
N HIS A 99 -10.78 -20.38 8.28
CA HIS A 99 -10.15 -20.07 9.56
C HIS A 99 -8.64 -19.84 9.50
N TYR A 100 -8.16 -19.20 8.42
CA TYR A 100 -6.77 -18.76 8.24
C TYR A 100 -5.72 -19.86 8.47
N PRO A 101 -5.78 -20.99 7.75
CA PRO A 101 -4.80 -22.05 7.94
C PRO A 101 -3.41 -21.53 7.58
N LYS A 102 -2.43 -21.82 8.44
CA LYS A 102 -1.08 -21.24 8.38
C LYS A 102 -0.43 -21.42 7.01
N GLU A 103 -0.58 -22.60 6.42
CA GLU A 103 -0.04 -22.94 5.10
C GLU A 103 -0.64 -22.07 3.99
N ALA A 104 -1.95 -21.78 4.05
CA ALA A 104 -2.61 -20.94 3.04
C ALA A 104 -2.23 -19.46 3.21
N VAL A 105 -2.13 -18.99 4.46
CA VAL A 105 -1.66 -17.63 4.77
C VAL A 105 -0.24 -17.42 4.26
N ASP A 106 0.66 -18.37 4.51
CA ASP A 106 2.04 -18.29 4.03
C ASP A 106 2.15 -18.42 2.50
N GLY A 107 1.25 -19.18 1.86
CA GLY A 107 1.12 -19.23 0.41
C GLY A 107 0.76 -17.87 -0.19
N ILE A 108 -0.26 -17.22 0.36
CA ILE A 108 -0.73 -15.91 -0.10
C ILE A 108 0.32 -14.82 0.15
N LYS A 109 1.06 -14.88 1.26
CA LYS A 109 2.20 -13.97 1.48
C LYS A 109 3.21 -14.05 0.34
N LYS A 110 3.63 -15.26 -0.05
CA LYS A 110 4.60 -15.46 -1.14
C LYS A 110 4.05 -15.01 -2.49
N GLU A 111 2.77 -15.27 -2.74
CA GLU A 111 2.12 -14.86 -3.98
C GLU A 111 2.05 -13.33 -4.09
N LEU A 112 1.66 -12.65 -3.01
CA LEU A 112 1.66 -11.19 -2.94
C LEU A 112 3.07 -10.60 -3.08
N GLU A 113 4.07 -11.17 -2.41
CA GLU A 113 5.47 -10.77 -2.57
C GLU A 113 5.95 -10.95 -4.02
N THR A 114 5.45 -11.95 -4.74
CA THR A 114 5.74 -12.14 -6.18
C THR A 114 4.99 -11.12 -7.04
N LYS A 115 3.72 -10.83 -6.73
CA LYS A 115 2.92 -9.81 -7.42
C LYS A 115 3.54 -8.42 -7.32
N VAL A 116 4.32 -8.14 -6.27
CA VAL A 116 5.09 -6.90 -6.10
C VAL A 116 6.26 -6.79 -7.08
N GLU A 117 6.83 -7.89 -7.58
CA GLU A 117 8.02 -7.85 -8.46
C GLU A 117 7.76 -7.20 -9.83
N ALA A 118 6.57 -7.35 -10.39
CA ALA A 118 6.22 -6.76 -11.69
C ALA A 118 6.02 -5.24 -11.61
N PRO A 119 5.24 -4.69 -10.66
CA PRO A 119 5.18 -3.26 -10.37
C PRO A 119 6.52 -2.63 -10.01
N LEU A 120 7.40 -3.34 -9.27
CA LEU A 120 8.74 -2.84 -8.92
C LEU A 120 9.64 -2.57 -10.13
N LYS A 121 9.39 -3.20 -11.29
CA LYS A 121 10.13 -2.93 -12.52
C LYS A 121 9.70 -1.61 -13.18
N LYS A 122 8.54 -1.09 -12.83
CA LYS A 122 7.97 0.19 -13.31
C LYS A 122 7.16 0.90 -12.20
N PRO A 123 7.83 1.30 -11.11
CA PRO A 123 7.14 1.79 -9.92
C PRO A 123 6.40 3.13 -10.17
N GLU A 124 6.85 3.91 -11.16
CA GLU A 124 6.21 5.18 -11.56
C GLU A 124 4.89 4.99 -12.31
N GLU A 125 4.66 3.81 -12.91
CA GLU A 125 3.43 3.50 -13.66
C GLU A 125 2.37 2.81 -12.78
N THR A 126 2.72 2.36 -11.57
CA THR A 126 1.85 1.53 -10.70
C THR A 126 1.97 1.81 -9.18
N PRO A 127 2.19 3.07 -8.74
CA PRO A 127 2.47 3.36 -7.33
C PRO A 127 1.31 2.96 -6.40
N GLU A 128 0.05 3.09 -6.82
CA GLU A 128 -1.08 2.70 -5.97
C GLU A 128 -1.17 1.18 -5.78
N LEU A 129 -0.89 0.40 -6.83
CA LEU A 129 -0.86 -1.07 -6.75
C LEU A 129 0.29 -1.56 -5.85
N LEU A 130 1.46 -0.93 -5.93
CA LEU A 130 2.57 -1.18 -5.01
C LEU A 130 2.15 -0.91 -3.57
N GLY A 131 1.56 0.26 -3.31
CA GLY A 131 1.04 0.62 -1.99
C GLY A 131 0.04 -0.39 -1.46
N LEU A 132 -0.91 -0.82 -2.30
CA LEU A 132 -1.90 -1.84 -1.96
C LEU A 132 -1.24 -3.16 -1.55
N TYR A 133 -0.39 -3.73 -2.41
CA TYR A 133 0.25 -5.02 -2.11
C TYR A 133 1.10 -4.98 -0.85
N PHE A 134 1.91 -3.93 -0.65
CA PHE A 134 2.72 -3.80 0.55
C PHE A 134 1.86 -3.68 1.81
N THR A 135 0.79 -2.90 1.76
CA THR A 135 -0.12 -2.73 2.90
C THR A 135 -0.81 -4.04 3.26
N ILE A 136 -1.28 -4.81 2.27
CA ILE A 136 -1.92 -6.11 2.51
C ILE A 136 -0.91 -7.13 3.04
N VAL A 137 0.32 -7.20 2.49
CA VAL A 137 1.37 -8.07 3.03
C VAL A 137 1.69 -7.72 4.48
N PHE A 138 1.77 -6.42 4.82
CA PHE A 138 2.00 -5.97 6.19
C PHE A 138 0.88 -6.40 7.13
N LEU A 139 -0.39 -6.17 6.78
CA LEU A 139 -1.53 -6.52 7.62
C LEU A 139 -1.63 -8.04 7.83
N ILE A 140 -1.38 -8.83 6.78
CA ILE A 140 -1.34 -10.30 6.88
C ILE A 140 -0.17 -10.77 7.77
N LYS A 141 1.00 -10.11 7.72
CA LYS A 141 2.15 -10.44 8.60
C LYS A 141 1.88 -10.08 10.06
N ALA A 142 1.14 -9.01 10.31
CA ALA A 142 0.72 -8.58 11.63
C ALA A 142 -0.53 -9.33 12.16
N GLU A 143 -1.04 -10.32 11.42
CA GLU A 143 -2.27 -11.06 11.72
C GLU A 143 -3.53 -10.16 11.84
N LYS A 144 -3.49 -8.97 11.22
CA LYS A 144 -4.58 -7.98 11.19
C LYS A 144 -5.52 -8.21 10.00
N PHE A 145 -6.15 -9.39 9.97
CA PHE A 145 -6.96 -9.81 8.82
C PHE A 145 -8.23 -8.98 8.64
N GLU A 146 -8.90 -8.57 9.72
CA GLU A 146 -10.09 -7.71 9.61
C GLU A 146 -9.77 -6.31 9.06
N ASP A 147 -8.60 -5.78 9.40
CA ASP A 147 -8.18 -4.46 8.90
C ASP A 147 -7.83 -4.52 7.41
N ALA A 148 -7.23 -5.63 6.97
CA ALA A 148 -7.00 -5.88 5.55
C ALA A 148 -8.33 -5.98 4.77
N GLU A 149 -9.32 -6.68 5.32
CA GLU A 149 -10.66 -6.79 4.73
C GLU A 149 -11.33 -5.42 4.60
N LYS A 150 -11.33 -4.60 5.66
CA LYS A 150 -11.92 -3.25 5.65
C LYS A 150 -11.26 -2.32 4.64
N LEU A 151 -9.93 -2.37 4.52
CA LEU A 151 -9.20 -1.57 3.54
C LEU A 151 -9.63 -1.93 2.12
N LEU A 152 -9.69 -3.23 1.83
CA LEU A 152 -10.05 -3.74 0.50
C LEU A 152 -11.51 -3.48 0.15
N GLU A 153 -12.44 -3.55 1.11
CA GLU A 153 -13.84 -3.17 0.90
C GLU A 153 -13.98 -1.68 0.52
N LYS A 154 -13.22 -0.80 1.17
CA LYS A 154 -13.23 0.64 0.82
C LYS A 154 -12.69 0.90 -0.58
N LEU A 155 -11.71 0.12 -1.04
CA LEU A 155 -11.06 0.31 -2.34
C LEU A 155 -11.78 -0.43 -3.49
N GLY A 156 -12.42 -1.57 -3.22
CA GLY A 156 -13.09 -2.40 -4.22
C GLY A 156 -14.46 -1.88 -4.67
N TYR A 157 -15.11 -1.05 -3.84
CA TYR A 157 -16.41 -0.43 -4.14
C TYR A 157 -16.32 1.10 -4.35
N ALA A 158 -15.10 1.64 -4.49
CA ALA A 158 -14.83 3.05 -4.80
C ALA A 158 -14.88 3.35 -6.30
#